data_AF-A0A0D2GN62-F1
#
_entry.id   AF-A0A0D2GN62-F1
#
_cell.length_a   1.000
_cell.length_b   1.000
_cell.length_c   1.000
_cell.angle_alpha   90.00
_cell.angle_beta   90.00
_cell.angle_gamma   90.00
#
_symmetry.space_group_name_H-M   'P 1'
#
loop_
_entity.id
_entity.type
_entity.pdbx_description
1 polymer ?
#
loop_
_entity_poly.entity_id
_entity_poly.type
_entity_poly.pdbx_seq_one_letter_code
_entity_poly.pdbx_strand_id
1 'polypeptide(L)'
;MKSKLLGAMFFAVSAMAAATVAESEQDSSLQKRAFYEDGYKIFIRKRNAHACMMSIAFIVLFPLGAISLHLPLRGVRVVKFIHAPIQILGLAVMIGAMGLGIDIADVDLNYFSSSTSTKAHVVVGLLATSALILFQPALGLLQHRYFKKTGKKSMFAYIHRWLGRIAICLGWINSGLGFQLVPISLVATHSLVRNFVIMGVLGGIWFFLIGWDGYRHHWVKKNKISAYRLGWDKGVVLRSPQAEEEGIKEAGNSADPVAHR
;
A
#
# COMPACT_ATOMS: atom_id res chain seq x y z
N MET A 1 -14.41 73.94 47.82
CA MET A 1 -13.28 73.04 47.49
C MET A 1 -13.62 71.55 47.63
N LYS A 2 -14.31 71.11 48.70
CA LYS A 2 -14.62 69.67 48.94
C LYS A 2 -15.41 68.97 47.80
N SER A 3 -16.40 69.62 47.19
CA SER A 3 -17.21 69.01 46.11
C SER A 3 -16.41 68.74 44.82
N LYS A 4 -15.48 69.63 44.46
CA LYS A 4 -14.60 69.43 43.30
C LYS A 4 -13.63 68.27 43.52
N LEU A 5 -13.16 68.09 44.76
CA LEU A 5 -12.25 66.99 45.12
C LEU A 5 -12.97 65.63 45.07
N LEU A 6 -14.20 65.56 45.59
CA LEU A 6 -15.06 64.37 45.49
C LEU A 6 -15.37 63.99 44.03
N GLY A 7 -15.73 64.96 43.19
CA GLY A 7 -15.96 64.72 41.76
C GLY A 7 -14.73 64.19 41.03
N ALA A 8 -13.54 64.74 41.32
CA ALA A 8 -12.28 64.26 40.75
C ALA A 8 -11.96 62.82 41.19
N MET A 9 -12.22 62.47 42.46
CA MET A 9 -12.04 61.10 42.95
C MET A 9 -12.97 60.09 42.26
N PHE A 10 -14.26 60.42 42.11
CA PHE A 10 -15.20 59.54 41.38
C PHE A 10 -14.77 59.34 39.93
N PHE A 11 -14.34 60.40 39.24
CA PHE A 11 -13.86 60.27 37.86
C PHE A 11 -12.61 59.40 37.78
N ALA A 12 -11.66 59.56 38.71
CA ALA A 12 -10.47 58.71 38.76
C ALA A 12 -10.80 57.24 39.01
N VAL A 13 -11.70 56.93 39.94
CA VAL A 13 -12.14 55.55 40.21
C VAL A 13 -12.87 54.95 39.00
N SER A 14 -13.77 55.70 38.36
CA SER A 14 -14.44 55.25 37.14
C SER A 14 -13.47 55.03 35.98
N ALA A 15 -12.48 55.90 35.81
CA ALA A 15 -11.44 55.75 34.79
C ALA A 15 -10.56 54.52 35.05
N MET A 16 -10.17 54.27 36.31
CA MET A 16 -9.44 53.06 36.70
C MET A 16 -10.27 51.80 36.45
N ALA A 17 -11.55 51.78 36.83
CA ALA A 17 -12.44 50.64 36.58
C ALA A 17 -12.61 50.37 35.06
N ALA A 18 -12.75 51.42 34.25
CA ALA A 18 -12.81 51.29 32.80
C ALA A 18 -11.50 50.72 32.22
N ALA A 19 -10.35 51.17 32.72
CA ALA A 19 -9.05 50.64 32.32
C ALA A 19 -8.89 49.15 32.69
N THR A 20 -9.30 48.74 33.91
CA THR A 20 -9.24 47.32 34.31
C THR A 20 -10.16 46.43 33.47
N VAL A 21 -11.34 46.94 33.09
CA VAL A 21 -12.26 46.20 32.20
C VAL A 21 -11.64 46.06 30.81
N ALA A 22 -11.08 47.14 30.26
CA ALA A 22 -10.43 47.12 28.95
C ALA A 22 -9.22 46.15 28.90
N GLU A 23 -8.38 46.14 29.94
CA GLU A 23 -7.28 45.18 30.06
C GLU A 23 -7.79 43.74 30.11
N SER A 24 -8.86 43.47 30.89
CA SER A 24 -9.45 42.13 31.00
C SER A 24 -10.05 41.63 29.67
N GLU A 25 -10.69 42.51 28.90
CA GLU A 25 -11.24 42.18 27.59
C GLU A 25 -10.10 41.88 26.59
N GLN A 26 -9.05 42.70 26.61
CA GLN A 26 -7.86 42.50 25.79
C GLN A 26 -7.19 41.16 26.09
N ASP A 27 -6.95 40.82 27.36
CA ASP A 27 -6.36 39.55 27.77
C ASP A 27 -7.22 38.35 27.33
N SER A 28 -8.54 38.43 27.49
CA SER A 28 -9.45 37.37 27.04
C SER A 28 -9.39 37.16 25.51
N SER A 29 -9.23 38.24 24.75
CA SER A 29 -9.11 38.21 23.29
C SER A 29 -7.78 37.61 22.84
N LEU A 30 -6.69 37.93 23.55
CA LEU A 30 -5.36 37.37 23.31
C LEU A 30 -5.34 35.86 23.61
N GLN A 31 -5.95 35.43 24.72
CA GLN A 31 -6.05 34.01 25.07
C GLN A 31 -6.88 33.23 24.04
N LYS A 32 -8.01 33.78 23.58
CA LYS A 32 -8.80 33.16 22.49
C LYS A 32 -7.98 33.03 21.22
N ARG A 33 -7.28 34.09 20.80
CA ARG A 33 -6.39 34.05 19.62
C ARG A 33 -5.31 33.00 19.76
N ALA A 34 -4.65 32.90 20.91
CA ALA A 34 -3.64 31.90 21.19
C ALA A 34 -4.21 30.47 21.13
N PHE A 35 -5.39 30.24 21.71
CA PHE A 35 -6.07 28.94 21.65
C PHE A 35 -6.39 28.50 20.22
N TYR A 36 -6.92 29.42 19.39
CA TYR A 36 -7.18 29.12 17.98
C TYR A 36 -5.89 28.89 17.17
N GLU A 37 -4.85 29.69 17.42
CA GLU A 37 -3.52 29.50 16.82
C GLU A 37 -2.95 28.10 17.14
N ASP A 38 -3.06 27.64 18.38
CA ASP A 38 -2.56 26.35 18.80
C ASP A 38 -3.36 25.20 18.18
N GLY A 39 -4.71 25.29 18.20
CA GLY A 39 -5.57 24.32 17.53
C GLY A 39 -5.26 24.20 16.04
N TYR A 40 -5.08 25.34 15.35
CA TYR A 40 -4.73 25.37 13.94
C TYR A 40 -3.34 24.76 13.67
N LYS A 41 -2.33 25.07 14.49
CA LYS A 41 -0.99 24.48 14.37
C LYS A 41 -1.03 22.96 14.57
N ILE A 42 -1.82 22.47 15.53
CA ILE A 42 -2.00 21.04 15.78
C ILE A 42 -2.64 20.37 14.57
N PHE A 43 -3.72 20.93 14.03
CA PHE A 43 -4.37 20.43 12.81
C PHE A 43 -3.39 20.31 11.64
N ILE A 44 -2.61 21.36 11.36
CA ILE A 44 -1.61 21.35 10.28
C ILE A 44 -0.54 20.27 10.50
N ARG A 45 -0.08 20.07 11.73
CA ARG A 45 0.88 19.00 12.08
C ARG A 45 0.28 17.62 11.87
N LYS A 46 -0.93 17.35 12.37
CA LYS A 46 -1.65 16.07 12.18
C LYS A 46 -1.81 15.75 10.70
N ARG A 47 -2.28 16.72 9.91
CA ARG A 47 -2.46 16.61 8.45
C ARG A 47 -1.15 16.31 7.74
N ASN A 48 -0.09 17.04 8.04
CA ASN A 48 1.21 16.83 7.42
C ASN A 48 1.81 15.46 7.78
N ALA A 49 1.64 15.02 9.03
CA ALA A 49 2.06 13.69 9.48
C ALA A 49 1.28 12.59 8.74
N HIS A 50 -0.05 12.69 8.69
CA HIS A 50 -0.90 11.78 7.92
C HIS A 50 -0.45 11.68 6.46
N ALA A 51 -0.31 12.82 5.77
CA ALA A 51 0.07 12.86 4.36
C ALA A 51 1.46 12.26 4.13
N CYS A 52 2.45 12.61 4.96
CA CYS A 52 3.81 12.10 4.86
C CYS A 52 3.85 10.58 5.06
N MET A 53 3.25 10.08 6.14
CA MET A 53 3.26 8.66 6.49
C MET A 53 2.49 7.82 5.47
N MET A 54 1.32 8.28 5.00
CA MET A 54 0.57 7.58 3.95
C MET A 54 1.34 7.53 2.63
N SER A 55 2.03 8.62 2.27
CA SER A 55 2.88 8.64 1.08
C SER A 55 4.01 7.63 1.19
N ILE A 56 4.71 7.58 2.33
CA ILE A 56 5.76 6.57 2.59
C ILE A 56 5.19 5.15 2.46
N ALA A 57 4.02 4.86 3.04
CA ALA A 57 3.42 3.54 2.99
C ALA A 57 3.04 3.12 1.55
N PHE A 58 2.24 3.93 0.84
CA PHE A 58 1.64 3.56 -0.44
C PHE A 58 2.52 3.81 -1.66
N ILE A 59 3.46 4.75 -1.60
CA ILE A 59 4.34 5.06 -2.73
C ILE A 59 5.66 4.30 -2.60
N VAL A 60 6.16 4.10 -1.39
CA VAL A 60 7.48 3.50 -1.16
C VAL A 60 7.38 2.07 -0.64
N LEU A 61 6.85 1.87 0.57
CA LEU A 61 6.95 0.58 1.27
C LEU A 61 6.17 -0.53 0.56
N PHE A 62 4.88 -0.34 0.27
CA PHE A 62 4.08 -1.37 -0.38
C PHE A 62 4.55 -1.71 -1.80
N PRO A 63 4.86 -0.74 -2.69
CA PRO A 63 5.45 -1.03 -3.98
C PRO A 63 6.80 -1.71 -3.89
N LEU A 64 7.72 -1.27 -3.01
CA LEU A 64 9.02 -1.94 -2.82
C LEU A 64 8.84 -3.39 -2.36
N GLY A 65 7.93 -3.63 -1.41
CA GLY A 65 7.60 -4.98 -0.97
C GLY A 65 7.07 -5.84 -2.13
N ALA A 66 6.26 -5.30 -3.03
CA ALA A 66 5.77 -6.01 -4.22
C ALA A 66 6.89 -6.25 -5.27
N ILE A 67 7.75 -5.26 -5.51
CA ILE A 67 8.90 -5.33 -6.43
C ILE A 67 9.90 -6.38 -5.95
N SER A 68 10.11 -6.51 -4.64
CA SER A 68 11.09 -7.45 -4.07
C SER A 68 10.93 -8.88 -4.59
N LEU A 69 9.69 -9.32 -4.86
CA LEU A 69 9.37 -10.65 -5.38
C LEU A 69 9.85 -10.90 -6.82
N HIS A 70 10.22 -9.85 -7.56
CA HIS A 70 10.69 -9.92 -8.94
C HIS A 70 12.22 -9.88 -9.02
N LEU A 71 12.90 -9.59 -7.91
CA LEU A 71 14.36 -9.56 -7.86
C LEU A 71 14.91 -11.00 -7.95
N PRO A 72 15.88 -11.27 -8.84
CA PRO A 72 16.46 -12.59 -9.02
C PRO A 72 17.48 -12.93 -7.92
N LEU A 73 17.05 -12.91 -6.65
CA LEU A 73 17.88 -13.24 -5.50
C LEU A 73 17.88 -14.76 -5.29
N ARG A 74 18.78 -15.47 -5.99
CA ARG A 74 19.01 -16.91 -5.80
C ARG A 74 19.48 -17.19 -4.37
N GLY A 75 18.91 -18.20 -3.72
CA GLY A 75 19.29 -18.65 -2.38
C GLY A 75 18.60 -17.92 -1.21
N VAL A 76 17.99 -16.75 -1.44
CA VAL A 76 17.29 -16.00 -0.39
C VAL A 76 15.80 -16.35 -0.40
N ARG A 77 15.22 -16.65 0.77
CA ARG A 77 13.75 -16.73 0.92
C ARG A 77 13.15 -15.32 0.93
N VAL A 78 13.13 -14.68 -0.24
CA VAL A 78 12.69 -13.28 -0.47
C VAL A 78 11.38 -12.97 0.26
N VAL A 79 10.40 -13.89 0.20
CA VAL A 79 9.10 -13.72 0.86
C VAL A 79 9.24 -13.48 2.37
N LYS A 80 10.06 -14.30 3.06
CA LYS A 80 10.18 -14.26 4.53
C LYS A 80 11.09 -13.13 5.00
N PHE A 81 12.17 -12.86 4.27
CA PHE A 81 13.24 -11.97 4.72
C PHE A 81 13.19 -10.56 4.15
N ILE A 82 12.45 -10.33 3.06
CA ILE A 82 12.39 -9.02 2.40
C ILE A 82 10.96 -8.55 2.30
N HIS A 83 10.11 -9.34 1.63
CA HIS A 83 8.71 -8.97 1.42
C HIS A 83 7.97 -8.80 2.75
N ALA A 84 7.90 -9.85 3.59
CA ALA A 84 7.12 -9.79 4.83
C ALA A 84 7.57 -8.67 5.79
N PRO A 85 8.88 -8.45 6.06
CA PRO A 85 9.32 -7.34 6.91
C PRO A 85 8.93 -5.96 6.38
N ILE A 86 9.12 -5.71 5.07
CA ILE A 86 8.73 -4.44 4.45
C ILE A 86 7.21 -4.23 4.52
N GLN A 87 6.42 -5.29 4.27
CA GLN A 87 4.97 -5.22 4.35
C GLN A 87 4.47 -4.98 5.78
N ILE A 88 5.10 -5.61 6.79
CA ILE A 88 4.75 -5.39 8.21
C ILE A 88 5.07 -3.95 8.62
N LEU A 89 6.24 -3.43 8.23
CA LEU A 89 6.59 -2.03 8.48
C LEU A 89 5.62 -1.07 7.79
N GLY A 90 5.31 -1.31 6.51
CA GLY A 90 4.32 -0.53 5.76
C GLY A 90 2.95 -0.55 6.39
N LEU A 91 2.51 -1.71 6.88
CA LEU A 91 1.22 -1.86 7.54
C LEU A 91 1.18 -1.07 8.86
N ALA A 92 2.24 -1.12 9.67
CA ALA A 92 2.33 -0.36 10.92
C ALA A 92 2.27 1.16 10.68
N VAL A 93 3.05 1.66 9.72
CA VAL A 93 3.04 3.09 9.33
C VAL A 93 1.66 3.49 8.81
N MET A 94 1.05 2.66 7.96
CA MET A 94 -0.29 2.91 7.39
C MET A 94 -1.36 2.95 8.48
N ILE A 95 -1.35 2.04 9.46
CA ILE A 95 -2.32 2.02 10.56
C ILE A 95 -2.22 3.30 11.40
N GLY A 96 -1.01 3.70 11.79
CA GLY A 96 -0.80 4.94 12.54
C GLY A 96 -1.25 6.17 11.75
N ALA A 97 -0.93 6.22 10.45
CA ALA A 97 -1.37 7.30 9.58
C ALA A 97 -2.89 7.29 9.36
N MET A 98 -3.52 6.11 9.31
CA MET A 98 -4.98 5.98 9.17
C MET A 98 -5.67 6.51 10.42
N GLY A 99 -5.15 6.20 11.60
CA GLY A 99 -5.64 6.75 12.87
C GLY A 99 -5.62 8.29 12.87
N LEU A 100 -4.51 8.89 12.45
CA LEU A 100 -4.42 10.36 12.27
C LEU A 100 -5.45 10.88 11.26
N GLY A 101 -5.67 10.16 10.15
CA GLY A 101 -6.65 10.54 9.13
C GLY A 101 -8.09 10.49 9.63
N ILE A 102 -8.43 9.48 10.45
CA ILE A 102 -9.74 9.36 11.10
C ILE A 102 -9.92 10.49 12.11
N ASP A 103 -8.93 10.74 12.96
CA ASP A 103 -8.97 11.84 13.94
C ASP A 103 -9.20 13.19 13.26
N ILE A 104 -8.50 13.48 12.15
CA ILE A 104 -8.71 14.70 11.38
C ILE A 104 -10.11 14.74 10.76
N ALA A 105 -10.55 13.64 10.15
CA ALA A 105 -11.84 13.58 9.47
C ALA A 105 -13.01 13.72 10.45
N ASP A 106 -12.90 13.16 11.65
CA ASP A 106 -13.94 13.20 12.68
C ASP A 106 -13.88 14.50 13.48
N VAL A 107 -12.78 14.73 14.20
CA VAL A 107 -12.64 15.78 15.20
C VAL A 107 -12.47 17.15 14.57
N ASP A 108 -11.59 17.28 13.56
CA ASP A 108 -11.24 18.60 13.02
C ASP A 108 -12.19 19.03 11.87
N LEU A 109 -12.68 18.08 11.07
CA LEU A 109 -13.41 18.37 9.83
C LEU A 109 -14.87 17.90 9.81
N ASN A 110 -15.31 17.11 10.79
CA ASN A 110 -16.68 16.58 10.89
C ASN A 110 -17.19 15.89 9.61
N TYR A 111 -16.32 15.19 8.87
CA TYR A 111 -16.65 14.49 7.63
C TYR A 111 -17.50 13.23 7.81
N PHE A 112 -17.66 12.75 9.04
CA PHE A 112 -18.56 11.64 9.37
C PHE A 112 -19.93 12.10 9.89
N SER A 113 -20.13 13.40 10.14
CA SER A 113 -21.42 13.94 10.56
C SER A 113 -22.45 13.83 9.45
N SER A 114 -23.71 13.55 9.78
CA SER A 114 -24.82 13.49 8.82
C SER A 114 -25.06 14.82 8.10
N SER A 115 -24.63 15.93 8.68
CA SER A 115 -24.70 17.26 8.07
C SER A 115 -23.61 17.53 7.03
N THR A 116 -22.59 16.68 6.96
CA THR A 116 -21.42 16.87 6.08
C THR A 116 -21.26 15.67 5.15
N SER A 117 -21.06 15.90 3.85
CA SER A 117 -20.77 14.80 2.93
C SER A 117 -19.36 14.24 3.15
N THR A 118 -19.25 12.94 3.44
CA THR A 118 -17.96 12.24 3.57
C THR A 118 -17.20 12.30 2.24
N LYS A 119 -16.00 12.88 2.26
CA LYS A 119 -15.19 13.06 1.06
C LYS A 119 -14.72 11.73 0.48
N ALA A 120 -14.64 11.66 -0.85
CA ALA A 120 -14.18 10.46 -1.58
C ALA A 120 -12.82 9.95 -1.08
N HIS A 121 -11.89 10.85 -0.74
CA HIS A 121 -10.60 10.49 -0.14
C HIS A 121 -10.74 9.66 1.15
N VAL A 122 -11.69 10.00 2.02
CA VAL A 122 -11.92 9.30 3.29
C VAL A 122 -12.52 7.93 3.01
N VAL A 123 -13.52 7.85 2.14
CA VAL A 123 -14.21 6.59 1.81
C VAL A 123 -13.25 5.60 1.13
N VAL A 124 -12.57 6.03 0.06
CA VAL A 124 -11.61 5.19 -0.67
C VAL A 124 -10.44 4.80 0.22
N GLY A 125 -9.93 5.76 1.02
CA GLY A 125 -8.87 5.52 1.99
C GLY A 125 -9.24 4.42 2.98
N LEU A 126 -10.35 4.57 3.69
CA LEU A 126 -10.81 3.59 4.69
C LEU A 126 -11.07 2.21 4.08
N LEU A 127 -11.68 2.14 2.89
CA LEU A 127 -11.91 0.85 2.23
C LEU A 127 -10.59 0.16 1.88
N ALA A 128 -9.66 0.89 1.26
CA ALA A 128 -8.37 0.33 0.85
C ALA A 128 -7.52 -0.09 2.07
N THR A 129 -7.41 0.76 3.09
CA THR A 129 -6.61 0.47 4.29
C THR A 129 -7.24 -0.66 5.10
N SER A 130 -8.56 -0.68 5.30
CA SER A 130 -9.24 -1.76 6.03
C SER A 130 -9.08 -3.10 5.32
N ALA A 131 -9.18 -3.12 3.99
CA ALA A 131 -8.94 -4.34 3.21
C ALA A 131 -7.48 -4.83 3.34
N LEU A 132 -6.51 -3.90 3.35
CA LEU A 132 -5.10 -4.23 3.58
C LEU A 132 -4.81 -4.69 5.01
N ILE A 133 -5.52 -4.19 6.03
CA ILE A 133 -5.33 -4.62 7.42
C ILE A 133 -5.88 -6.02 7.64
N LEU A 134 -7.10 -6.28 7.19
CA LEU A 134 -7.81 -7.52 7.51
C LEU A 134 -7.45 -8.65 6.55
N PHE A 135 -7.59 -8.41 5.25
CA PHE A 135 -7.55 -9.49 4.26
C PHE A 135 -6.14 -9.80 3.79
N GLN A 136 -5.26 -8.80 3.62
CA GLN A 136 -3.94 -9.06 3.05
C GLN A 136 -3.05 -9.98 3.91
N PRO A 137 -2.84 -9.68 5.21
CA PRO A 137 -2.06 -10.54 6.10
C PRO A 137 -2.67 -11.94 6.20
N ALA A 138 -4.00 -12.03 6.30
CA ALA A 138 -4.71 -13.30 6.38
C ALA A 138 -4.46 -14.16 5.11
N LEU A 139 -4.68 -13.60 3.93
CA LEU A 139 -4.44 -14.28 2.65
C LEU A 139 -2.95 -14.65 2.47
N GLY A 140 -2.04 -13.78 2.91
CA GLY A 140 -0.60 -14.01 2.88
C GLY A 140 -0.16 -15.18 3.77
N LEU A 141 -0.74 -15.28 4.97
CA LEU A 141 -0.47 -16.38 5.90
C LEU A 141 -1.08 -17.70 5.39
N LEU A 142 -2.33 -17.67 4.91
CA LEU A 142 -3.02 -18.85 4.39
C LEU A 142 -2.29 -19.44 3.17
N GLN A 143 -1.86 -18.59 2.23
CA GLN A 143 -1.10 -19.07 1.07
C GLN A 143 0.27 -19.61 1.49
N HIS A 144 0.96 -18.96 2.44
CA HIS A 144 2.26 -19.45 2.92
C HIS A 144 2.15 -20.83 3.58
N ARG A 145 1.12 -21.03 4.42
CA ARG A 145 0.81 -22.33 5.05
C ARG A 145 0.48 -23.39 4.00
N TYR A 146 -0.31 -23.05 2.99
CA TYR A 146 -0.65 -23.98 1.90
C TYR A 146 0.55 -24.35 1.05
N PHE A 147 1.37 -23.37 0.67
CA PHE A 147 2.57 -23.59 -0.14
C PHE A 147 3.59 -24.46 0.60
N LYS A 148 3.76 -24.27 1.92
CA LYS A 148 4.61 -25.14 2.74
C LYS A 148 4.14 -26.60 2.75
N LYS A 149 2.83 -26.84 2.71
CA LYS A 149 2.26 -28.20 2.75
C LYS A 149 2.28 -28.90 1.39
N THR A 150 1.99 -28.17 0.32
CA THR A 150 1.72 -28.77 -1.00
C THR A 150 2.79 -28.48 -2.05
N GLY A 151 3.65 -27.49 -1.82
CA GLY A 151 4.56 -26.93 -2.83
C GLY A 151 3.83 -26.21 -3.99
N LYS A 152 2.51 -26.11 -3.96
CA LYS A 152 1.68 -25.54 -5.03
C LYS A 152 1.14 -24.16 -4.65
N LYS A 153 0.87 -23.32 -5.64
CA LYS A 153 0.17 -22.04 -5.45
C LYS A 153 -1.31 -22.32 -5.12
N SER A 154 -1.79 -21.76 -4.01
CA SER A 154 -3.22 -21.82 -3.65
C SER A 154 -4.03 -20.75 -4.37
N MET A 155 -5.36 -20.88 -4.35
CA MET A 155 -6.28 -19.81 -4.74
C MET A 155 -6.02 -18.52 -3.94
N PHE A 156 -5.69 -18.64 -2.65
CA PHE A 156 -5.34 -17.50 -1.79
C PHE A 156 -4.14 -16.71 -2.31
N ALA A 157 -3.16 -17.36 -2.97
CA ALA A 157 -2.02 -16.67 -3.56
C ALA A 157 -2.43 -15.73 -4.72
N TYR A 158 -3.45 -16.12 -5.50
CA TYR A 158 -3.96 -15.29 -6.59
C TYR A 158 -4.77 -14.11 -6.05
N ILE A 159 -5.64 -14.35 -5.06
CA ILE A 159 -6.43 -13.29 -4.41
C ILE A 159 -5.50 -12.29 -3.69
N HIS A 160 -4.54 -12.79 -2.92
CA HIS A 160 -3.49 -11.98 -2.26
C HIS A 160 -2.77 -11.07 -3.27
N ARG A 161 -2.37 -11.62 -4.42
CA ARG A 161 -1.67 -10.85 -5.46
C ARG A 161 -2.54 -9.73 -6.04
N TRP A 162 -3.77 -10.05 -6.44
CA TRP A 162 -4.66 -9.07 -7.09
C TRP A 162 -5.18 -8.02 -6.12
N LEU A 163 -5.58 -8.41 -4.91
CA LEU A 163 -5.99 -7.47 -3.88
C LEU A 163 -4.88 -6.46 -3.57
N GLY A 164 -3.62 -6.91 -3.49
CA GLY A 164 -2.48 -6.04 -3.22
C GLY A 164 -2.23 -5.05 -4.37
N ARG A 165 -2.35 -5.50 -5.62
CA ARG A 165 -2.24 -4.65 -6.81
C ARG A 165 -3.34 -3.58 -6.84
N ILE A 166 -4.59 -3.98 -6.63
CA ILE A 166 -5.72 -3.05 -6.61
C ILE A 166 -5.56 -2.03 -5.47
N ALA A 167 -5.17 -2.47 -4.28
CA ALA A 167 -4.98 -1.58 -3.14
C ALA A 167 -3.85 -0.55 -3.34
N ILE A 168 -2.73 -0.93 -3.99
CA ILE A 168 -1.67 0.02 -4.34
C ILE A 168 -2.19 1.07 -5.32
N CYS A 169 -2.89 0.66 -6.38
CA CYS A 169 -3.49 1.59 -7.34
C CYS A 169 -4.50 2.53 -6.66
N LEU A 170 -5.38 1.99 -5.80
CA LEU A 170 -6.31 2.79 -5.02
C LEU A 170 -5.57 3.77 -4.10
N GLY A 171 -4.44 3.38 -3.51
CA GLY A 171 -3.60 4.26 -2.71
C GLY A 171 -3.06 5.46 -3.49
N TRP A 172 -2.63 5.26 -4.73
CA TRP A 172 -2.15 6.36 -5.59
C TRP A 172 -3.28 7.29 -6.02
N ILE A 173 -4.43 6.74 -6.43
CA ILE A 173 -5.63 7.53 -6.72
C ILE A 173 -6.04 8.32 -5.47
N ASN A 174 -6.04 7.66 -4.31
CA ASN A 174 -6.43 8.26 -3.04
C ASN A 174 -5.45 9.35 -2.59
N SER A 175 -4.15 9.23 -2.91
CA SER A 175 -3.18 10.29 -2.68
C SER A 175 -3.53 11.55 -3.49
N GLY A 176 -3.94 11.39 -4.75
CA GLY A 176 -4.45 12.48 -5.58
C GLY A 176 -5.71 13.14 -4.98
N LEU A 177 -6.68 12.32 -4.56
CA LEU A 177 -7.89 12.80 -3.89
C LEU A 177 -7.57 13.57 -2.59
N GLY A 178 -6.55 13.14 -1.84
CA GLY A 178 -6.11 13.82 -0.62
C GLY A 178 -5.56 15.21 -0.89
N PHE A 179 -4.73 15.37 -1.93
CA PHE A 179 -4.22 16.70 -2.32
C PHE A 179 -5.32 17.65 -2.78
N GLN A 180 -6.40 17.14 -3.39
CA GLN A 180 -7.55 17.97 -3.80
C GLN A 180 -8.32 18.56 -2.61
N LEU A 181 -8.23 17.96 -1.43
CA LEU A 181 -8.89 18.47 -0.22
C LEU A 181 -8.11 19.61 0.46
N VAL A 182 -6.85 19.82 0.11
CA VAL A 182 -5.99 20.78 0.79
C VAL A 182 -5.74 22.01 -0.09
N PRO A 183 -5.98 23.23 0.41
CA PRO A 183 -5.59 24.45 -0.30
C PRO A 183 -4.10 24.44 -0.64
N ILE A 184 -3.77 24.80 -1.88
CA ILE A 184 -2.38 24.80 -2.40
C ILE A 184 -1.46 25.67 -1.53
N SER A 185 -1.98 26.77 -0.96
CA SER A 185 -1.23 27.66 -0.06
C SER A 185 -0.70 26.98 1.21
N LEU A 186 -1.33 25.88 1.65
CA LEU A 186 -0.93 25.17 2.86
C LEU A 186 0.02 24.00 2.59
N VAL A 187 0.27 23.67 1.32
CA VAL A 187 1.15 22.56 0.92
C VAL A 187 2.39 23.14 0.26
N ALA A 188 3.56 22.87 0.83
CA ALA A 188 4.81 23.25 0.18
C ALA A 188 4.88 22.61 -1.21
N THR A 189 5.04 23.41 -2.26
CA THR A 189 5.04 22.97 -3.66
C THR A 189 6.02 21.81 -3.90
N HIS A 190 7.21 21.88 -3.29
CA HIS A 190 8.20 20.81 -3.36
C HIS A 190 7.71 19.46 -2.79
N SER A 191 6.85 19.47 -1.77
CA SER A 191 6.29 18.23 -1.20
C SER A 191 5.30 17.59 -2.16
N LEU A 192 4.46 18.41 -2.81
CA LEU A 192 3.52 17.94 -3.83
C LEU A 192 4.29 17.36 -5.03
N VAL A 193 5.24 18.13 -5.58
CA VAL A 193 6.05 17.70 -6.74
C VAL A 193 6.80 16.41 -6.42
N ARG A 194 7.49 16.33 -5.28
CA ARG A 194 8.21 15.11 -4.88
C ARG A 194 7.29 13.90 -4.78
N ASN A 195 6.09 14.08 -4.22
CA ASN A 195 5.13 12.98 -4.08
C ASN A 195 4.77 12.40 -5.46
N PHE A 196 4.32 13.24 -6.40
CA PHE A 196 3.93 12.80 -7.73
C PHE A 196 5.10 12.28 -8.57
N VAL A 197 6.30 12.86 -8.44
CA VAL A 197 7.50 12.39 -9.13
C VAL A 197 7.90 11.00 -8.64
N ILE A 198 7.97 10.78 -7.32
CA ILE A 198 8.31 9.45 -6.77
C ILE A 198 7.23 8.44 -7.14
N MET A 199 5.96 8.83 -7.06
CA MET A 199 4.83 7.97 -7.47
C MET A 199 4.94 7.59 -8.96
N GLY A 200 5.27 8.54 -9.83
CA GLY A 200 5.45 8.29 -11.27
C GLY A 200 6.63 7.36 -11.56
N VAL A 201 7.78 7.58 -10.91
CA VAL A 201 8.98 6.75 -11.12
C VAL A 201 8.79 5.34 -10.56
N LEU A 202 8.42 5.21 -9.29
CA LEU A 202 8.21 3.89 -8.66
C LEU A 202 7.02 3.17 -9.29
N GLY A 203 5.96 3.91 -9.63
CA GLY A 203 4.80 3.34 -10.31
C GLY A 203 5.14 2.85 -11.72
N GLY A 204 5.93 3.61 -12.48
CA GLY A 204 6.44 3.20 -13.79
C GLY A 204 7.28 1.92 -13.71
N ILE A 205 8.22 1.85 -12.76
CA ILE A 205 9.01 0.64 -12.52
C ILE A 205 8.11 -0.55 -12.16
N TRP A 206 7.13 -0.34 -11.29
CA TRP A 206 6.22 -1.39 -10.85
C TRP A 206 5.36 -1.94 -11.98
N PHE A 207 4.74 -1.07 -12.79
CA PHE A 207 3.96 -1.47 -13.96
C PHE A 207 4.84 -2.16 -15.01
N PHE A 208 6.05 -1.66 -15.24
CA PHE A 208 7.01 -2.31 -16.13
C PHE A 208 7.33 -3.73 -15.68
N LEU A 209 7.62 -3.94 -14.40
CA LEU A 209 7.94 -5.27 -13.85
C LEU A 209 6.75 -6.23 -13.91
N ILE A 210 5.53 -5.74 -13.66
CA ILE A 210 4.32 -6.54 -13.79
C ILE A 210 4.06 -6.92 -15.25
N GLY A 211 4.21 -5.96 -16.17
CA GLY A 211 4.10 -6.19 -17.61
C GLY A 211 5.15 -7.19 -18.08
N TRP A 212 6.38 -7.05 -17.61
CA TRP A 212 7.48 -7.97 -17.90
C TRP A 212 7.23 -9.39 -17.38
N ASP A 213 6.70 -9.55 -16.17
CA ASP A 213 6.31 -10.86 -15.63
C ASP A 213 5.21 -11.51 -16.48
N GLY A 214 4.19 -10.73 -16.86
CA GLY A 214 3.11 -11.16 -17.75
C GLY A 214 3.62 -11.56 -19.13
N TYR A 215 4.49 -10.74 -19.72
CA TYR A 215 5.13 -10.98 -21.01
C TYR A 215 5.93 -12.29 -20.96
N ARG A 216 6.88 -12.43 -20.02
CA ARG A 216 7.68 -13.65 -19.88
C ARG A 216 6.82 -14.90 -19.72
N HIS A 217 5.75 -14.83 -18.95
CA HIS A 217 4.84 -15.96 -18.79
C HIS A 217 4.13 -16.35 -20.10
N HIS A 218 3.73 -15.36 -20.91
CA HIS A 218 3.15 -15.59 -22.23
C HIS A 218 4.15 -16.24 -23.20
N TRP A 219 5.40 -15.77 -23.23
CA TRP A 219 6.46 -16.33 -24.09
C TRP A 219 6.83 -17.76 -23.72
N VAL A 220 6.97 -18.07 -22.44
CA VAL A 220 7.24 -19.46 -21.99
C VAL A 220 6.09 -20.39 -22.35
N LYS A 221 4.83 -19.94 -22.23
CA LYS A 221 3.66 -20.73 -22.63
C LYS A 221 3.64 -20.95 -24.15
N LYS A 222 3.94 -19.93 -24.95
CA LYS A 222 4.09 -20.06 -26.41
C LYS A 222 5.16 -21.08 -26.77
N ASN A 223 6.33 -21.04 -26.14
CA ASN A 223 7.41 -21.99 -26.42
C ASN A 223 7.01 -23.43 -26.07
N LYS A 224 6.30 -23.64 -24.93
CA LYS A 224 5.77 -24.97 -24.59
C LYS A 224 4.74 -25.46 -25.61
N ILE A 225 3.79 -24.62 -26.01
CA ILE A 225 2.78 -24.98 -27.01
C ILE A 225 3.44 -25.28 -28.36
N SER A 226 4.45 -24.49 -28.75
CA SER A 226 5.20 -24.72 -29.97
C SER A 226 6.00 -26.03 -29.91
N ALA A 227 6.55 -26.38 -28.75
CA ALA A 227 7.22 -27.67 -28.54
C ALA A 227 6.25 -28.86 -28.60
N TYR A 228 5.04 -28.74 -28.03
CA TYR A 228 3.99 -29.75 -28.19
C TYR A 228 3.56 -29.88 -29.64
N ARG A 229 3.43 -28.78 -30.38
CA ARG A 229 3.10 -28.78 -31.80
C ARG A 229 4.19 -29.45 -32.65
N LEU A 230 5.45 -29.13 -32.41
CA LEU A 230 6.61 -29.77 -33.06
C LEU A 230 6.70 -31.27 -32.74
N GLY A 231 6.37 -31.67 -31.51
CA GLY A 231 6.28 -33.08 -31.12
C GLY A 231 5.11 -33.82 -31.78
N TRP A 232 4.00 -33.12 -32.04
CA TRP A 232 2.85 -33.65 -32.77
C TRP A 232 3.13 -33.81 -34.27
N ASP A 233 3.77 -32.82 -34.90
CA ASP A 233 4.19 -32.88 -36.31
C ASP A 233 5.25 -33.96 -36.58
N LYS A 234 6.09 -34.27 -35.58
CA LYS A 234 7.08 -35.36 -35.69
C LYS A 234 6.49 -36.76 -35.53
N GLY A 235 5.18 -36.87 -35.33
CA GLY A 235 4.46 -38.15 -35.28
C GLY A 235 4.68 -38.87 -33.96
N VAL A 236 3.57 -39.23 -33.31
CA VAL A 236 3.55 -40.37 -32.40
C VAL A 236 3.86 -41.59 -33.26
N VAL A 237 5.14 -41.98 -33.34
CA VAL A 237 5.52 -43.30 -33.79
C VAL A 237 4.97 -44.25 -32.72
N LEU A 238 3.72 -44.68 -32.92
CA LEU A 238 3.20 -45.86 -32.26
C LEU A 238 4.15 -46.97 -32.70
N ARG A 239 5.02 -47.41 -31.77
CA ARG A 239 5.83 -48.60 -31.92
C ARG A 239 4.87 -49.71 -32.37
N SER A 240 4.96 -50.08 -33.64
CA SER A 240 4.17 -51.18 -34.20
C SER A 240 4.53 -52.45 -33.42
N PRO A 241 3.57 -53.33 -33.10
CA PRO A 241 3.82 -54.61 -32.45
C PRO A 241 4.84 -55.51 -33.18
N GLN A 242 5.18 -55.23 -34.45
CA GLN A 242 6.15 -56.05 -35.19
C GLN A 242 7.60 -55.94 -34.67
N ALA A 243 7.96 -54.89 -33.94
CA ALA A 243 9.31 -54.78 -33.36
C ALA A 243 9.53 -55.71 -32.15
N GLU A 244 8.46 -56.26 -31.57
CA GLU A 244 8.56 -57.23 -30.46
C GLU A 244 8.69 -58.66 -30.99
N GLU A 245 8.23 -58.93 -32.21
CA GLU A 245 8.29 -60.26 -32.83
C GLU A 245 9.65 -60.56 -33.49
N GLU A 246 10.38 -59.54 -33.96
CA GLU A 246 11.76 -59.70 -34.47
C GLU A 246 12.79 -59.86 -33.35
N GLY A 247 12.60 -59.22 -32.19
CA GLY A 247 13.49 -59.37 -31.03
C GLY A 247 13.42 -60.74 -30.34
N ILE A 248 12.30 -61.46 -30.47
CA ILE A 248 12.13 -62.81 -29.92
C ILE A 248 12.75 -63.87 -30.85
N LYS A 249 12.81 -63.63 -32.17
CA LYS A 249 13.39 -64.58 -33.13
C LYS A 249 14.93 -64.61 -33.08
N GLU A 250 15.58 -63.49 -32.75
CA GLU A 250 17.06 -63.49 -32.61
C GLU A 250 17.56 -64.11 -31.30
N ALA A 251 16.75 -64.10 -30.23
CA ALA A 251 17.12 -64.73 -28.96
C ALA A 251 16.95 -66.28 -28.94
N GLY A 252 16.29 -66.85 -29.96
CA GLY A 252 15.99 -68.28 -30.05
C GLY A 252 17.03 -69.14 -30.76
N ASN A 253 18.11 -68.56 -31.30
CA ASN A 253 19.06 -69.28 -32.16
C ASN A 253 20.52 -69.32 -31.63
N SER A 254 20.73 -69.01 -30.35
CA SER A 254 22.01 -69.25 -29.67
C SER A 254 21.89 -70.42 -28.70
N ALA A 255 21.77 -71.64 -29.26
CA ALA A 255 21.99 -72.87 -28.50
C ALA A 255 23.45 -73.32 -28.74
N ASP A 256 24.24 -73.31 -27.67
CA ASP A 256 25.60 -73.83 -27.60
C ASP A 256 25.69 -75.28 -28.13
N PRO A 257 26.70 -75.63 -28.95
CA PRO A 257 27.04 -77.02 -29.20
C PRO A 257 27.84 -77.56 -28.01
N VAL A 258 27.21 -78.47 -27.28
CA VAL A 258 27.82 -79.40 -26.32
C VAL A 258 29.04 -80.07 -26.98
N ALA A 259 30.21 -79.86 -26.39
CA ALA A 259 31.44 -80.54 -26.75
C ALA A 259 31.40 -82.00 -26.25
N HIS A 260 31.39 -82.94 -27.19
CA HIS A 260 31.79 -84.33 -26.97
C HIS A 260 33.30 -84.46 -27.19
N ARG A 261 34.06 -84.70 -26.12
CA ARG A 261 35.21 -85.62 -26.05
C ARG A 261 35.77 -85.74 -24.64
#